data_AF-A0A4Q4WK66-F1
#
_entry.id   AF-A0A4Q4WK66-F1
#
_cell.length_a   1.000
_cell.length_b   1.000
_cell.length_c   1.000
_cell.angle_alpha   90.00
_cell.angle_beta   90.00
_cell.angle_gamma   90.00
#
_symmetry.space_group_name_H-M   'P 1'
#
loop_
_entity.id
_entity.type
_entity.pdbx_description
1 polymer ?
#
loop_
_entity_poly.entity_id
_entity_poly.type
_entity_poly.pdbx_seq_one_letter_code
_entity_poly.pdbx_strand_id
1 'polypeptide(L)'
;MAAAAGPPYPPLTASLGGLPAVIPDVVVSAIFIALFLGLAVANMAILQANKRRRHRFPVSGMLFGLCMARVTTLILRITWAAAPRNVRLGLAANIFVNCGVVLLYAANLVFALRVLRARQPPLGWHPALRVLVWATYACIVASVVMAMTSAVWNAYTLPGDVRAKLLCRTLLQAASTMLLVAAALPLLFLALATLLPRRYNEESFGRGSMLAKMLVLALSALLCLAIAGFKAATAWAPARPISAPAWYHSPAPFYLFLFTLELVDLTLLTASRVDQRFYVPDGSWNPGDYSRDRRLSDTSSKREVAAVGRRRDEDKMGSPREPGQDVL
;
A
#
# COMPACT_ATOMS: atom_id res chain seq x y z
N MET A 1 37.05 16.46 -32.74
CA MET A 1 36.39 15.13 -32.60
C MET A 1 35.65 15.11 -31.28
N ALA A 2 34.32 15.21 -31.28
CA ALA A 2 33.55 15.14 -30.04
C ALA A 2 33.76 13.76 -29.40
N ALA A 3 34.27 13.73 -28.17
CA ALA A 3 34.42 12.49 -27.41
C ALA A 3 33.09 11.74 -27.43
N ALA A 4 33.10 10.50 -27.91
CA ALA A 4 31.93 9.64 -27.87
C ALA A 4 31.46 9.58 -26.41
N ALA A 5 30.27 10.11 -26.13
CA ALA A 5 29.74 10.18 -24.78
C ALA A 5 29.73 8.75 -24.20
N GLY A 6 30.50 8.54 -23.13
CA GLY A 6 30.54 7.26 -22.43
C GLY A 6 29.18 6.94 -21.79
N PRO A 7 28.90 5.67 -21.49
CA PRO A 7 27.65 5.28 -20.85
C PRO A 7 27.49 5.91 -19.45
N PRO A 8 26.25 6.13 -18.97
CA PRO A 8 24.98 5.78 -19.61
C PRO A 8 24.61 6.69 -20.79
N TYR A 9 24.08 6.08 -21.85
CA TYR A 9 23.66 6.78 -23.06
C TYR A 9 22.31 7.49 -22.83
N PRO A 10 22.12 8.70 -23.40
CA PRO A 10 20.84 9.39 -23.29
C PRO A 10 19.73 8.56 -23.94
N PRO A 11 18.53 8.51 -23.33
CA PRO A 11 17.40 7.78 -23.90
C PRO A 11 17.04 8.38 -25.26
N LEU A 12 16.71 7.53 -26.24
CA LEU A 12 16.20 7.94 -27.55
C LEU A 12 14.67 7.87 -27.62
N THR A 13 14.07 7.17 -26.66
CA THR A 13 12.63 6.98 -26.53
C THR A 13 12.05 7.91 -25.48
N ALA A 14 10.85 8.41 -25.72
CA ALA A 14 10.09 9.17 -24.74
C ALA A 14 9.81 8.31 -23.50
N SER A 15 9.95 8.91 -22.32
CA SER A 15 9.63 8.30 -21.03
C SER A 15 8.43 9.02 -20.40
N LEU A 16 7.80 8.39 -19.40
CA LEU A 16 6.67 8.99 -18.69
C LEU A 16 7.10 10.28 -17.99
N GLY A 17 6.34 11.34 -18.22
CA GLY A 17 6.64 12.67 -17.70
C GLY A 17 7.74 13.41 -18.46
N GLY A 18 8.29 12.83 -19.54
CA GLY A 18 9.25 13.49 -20.42
C GLY A 18 10.52 13.98 -19.72
N LEU A 19 11.20 14.92 -20.37
CA LEU A 19 12.30 15.68 -19.79
C LEU A 19 11.70 16.75 -18.85
N PRO A 20 12.05 16.75 -17.55
CA PRO A 20 11.48 17.69 -16.61
C PRO A 20 11.98 19.11 -16.88
N ALA A 21 11.08 20.09 -16.76
CA ALA A 21 11.39 21.50 -16.89
C ALA A 21 11.37 22.20 -15.52
N VAL A 22 12.13 23.29 -15.35
CA VAL A 22 12.14 24.04 -14.08
C VAL A 22 10.73 24.51 -13.72
N ILE A 23 9.98 25.02 -14.69
CA ILE A 23 8.55 25.29 -14.57
C ILE A 23 7.85 24.44 -15.65
N PRO A 24 6.86 23.60 -15.31
CA PRO A 24 6.16 23.49 -14.02
C PRO A 24 6.65 22.38 -13.07
N ASP A 25 7.56 21.48 -13.46
CA ASP A 25 7.85 20.26 -12.68
C ASP A 25 8.40 20.55 -11.29
N VAL A 26 9.19 21.61 -11.08
CA VAL A 26 9.73 21.92 -9.73
C VAL A 26 8.62 22.33 -8.77
N VAL A 27 7.70 23.18 -9.23
CA VAL A 27 6.57 23.68 -8.43
C VAL A 27 5.65 22.52 -8.05
N VAL A 28 5.26 21.71 -9.03
CA VAL A 28 4.37 20.55 -8.81
C VAL A 28 5.04 19.53 -7.88
N SER A 29 6.32 19.22 -8.12
CA SER A 29 7.07 18.31 -7.25
C SER A 29 7.19 18.80 -5.82
N ALA A 30 7.42 20.11 -5.60
CA ALA A 30 7.51 20.70 -4.27
C ALA A 30 6.18 20.59 -3.49
N ILE A 31 5.04 20.80 -4.16
CA ILE A 31 3.72 20.62 -3.56
C ILE A 31 3.51 19.16 -3.13
N PHE A 32 3.82 18.20 -4.01
CA PHE A 32 3.72 16.79 -3.65
C PHE A 32 4.66 16.40 -2.51
N ILE A 33 5.88 16.93 -2.46
CA ILE A 33 6.81 16.71 -1.34
C ILE A 33 6.17 17.16 -0.03
N ALA A 34 5.59 18.35 0.03
CA ALA A 34 4.93 18.86 1.24
C ALA A 34 3.77 17.93 1.68
N LEU A 35 2.95 17.48 0.73
CA LEU A 35 1.82 16.58 1.01
C LEU A 35 2.29 15.19 1.51
N PHE A 36 3.30 14.59 0.86
CA PHE A 36 3.86 13.31 1.31
C PHE A 36 4.58 13.43 2.66
N LEU A 37 5.26 14.55 2.93
CA LEU A 37 5.86 14.80 4.25
C LEU A 37 4.79 14.91 5.34
N GLY A 38 3.68 15.61 5.09
CA GLY A 38 2.56 15.67 6.02
C GLY A 38 2.01 14.28 6.36
N LEU A 39 1.81 13.44 5.34
CA LEU A 39 1.37 12.04 5.52
C LEU A 39 2.44 11.17 6.19
N ALA A 40 3.73 11.41 5.93
CA ALA A 40 4.83 10.72 6.59
C ALA A 40 4.81 11.02 8.10
N VAL A 41 4.68 12.29 8.47
CA VAL A 41 4.57 12.71 9.88
C VAL A 41 3.35 12.07 10.53
N ALA A 42 2.19 12.08 9.86
CA ALA A 42 0.97 11.45 10.38
C ALA A 42 1.15 9.94 10.61
N ASN A 43 1.68 9.20 9.63
CA ASN A 43 1.91 7.75 9.74
C ASN A 43 2.97 7.41 10.79
N MET A 44 4.03 8.21 10.90
CA MET A 44 5.06 8.04 11.92
C MET A 44 4.50 8.32 13.32
N ALA A 45 3.69 9.37 13.50
CA ALA A 45 3.01 9.65 14.75
C ALA A 45 2.07 8.51 15.16
N ILE A 46 1.30 7.97 14.20
CA ILE A 46 0.45 6.79 14.42
C ILE A 46 1.28 5.58 14.84
N LEU A 47 2.39 5.29 14.15
CA LEU A 47 3.27 4.17 14.46
C LEU A 47 3.87 4.29 15.87
N GLN A 48 4.35 5.48 16.24
CA GLN A 48 4.91 5.74 17.58
C GLN A 48 3.84 5.62 18.66
N ALA A 49 2.65 6.21 18.46
CA ALA A 49 1.54 6.11 19.41
C ALA A 49 1.09 4.66 19.61
N ASN A 50 1.03 3.88 18.53
CA ASN A 50 0.67 2.47 18.58
C ASN A 50 1.75 1.62 19.27
N LYS A 51 3.04 1.89 19.01
CA LYS A 51 4.15 1.24 19.71
C LYS A 51 4.12 1.50 21.22
N ARG A 52 3.82 2.73 21.66
CA ARG A 52 3.65 3.08 23.08
C ARG A 52 2.50 2.31 23.75
N ARG A 53 1.46 1.94 22.99
CA ARG A 53 0.31 1.15 23.46
C ARG A 53 0.48 -0.37 23.25
N ARG A 54 1.70 -0.84 22.94
CA ARG A 54 2.01 -2.25 22.57
C ARG A 54 1.16 -2.79 21.40
N HIS A 55 0.59 -1.91 20.59
CA HIS A 55 -0.23 -2.25 19.44
C HIS A 55 0.66 -2.26 18.19
N ARG A 56 1.13 -3.45 17.78
CA ARG A 56 2.05 -3.56 16.64
C ARG A 56 1.27 -3.59 15.32
N PHE A 57 1.48 -2.57 14.50
CA PHE A 57 0.89 -2.49 13.16
C PHE A 57 1.94 -2.10 12.11
N PRO A 58 2.67 -3.08 11.54
CA PRO A 58 3.83 -2.82 10.68
C PRO A 58 3.46 -2.07 9.40
N VAL A 59 2.20 -2.17 8.93
CA VAL A 59 1.75 -1.48 7.72
C VAL A 59 1.83 0.04 7.87
N SER A 60 1.63 0.63 9.06
CA SER A 60 1.85 2.07 9.25
C SER A 60 3.30 2.50 8.99
N GLY A 61 4.27 1.65 9.35
CA GLY A 61 5.68 1.89 9.02
C GLY A 61 5.96 1.77 7.52
N MET A 62 5.27 0.85 6.84
CA MET A 62 5.35 0.72 5.39
C MET A 62 4.77 1.94 4.66
N LEU A 63 3.63 2.49 5.12
CA LEU A 63 3.06 3.73 4.56
C LEU A 63 3.99 4.93 4.76
N PHE A 64 4.63 5.03 5.92
CA PHE A 64 5.70 6.01 6.16
C PHE A 64 6.87 5.82 5.17
N GLY A 65 7.34 4.57 5.00
CA GLY A 65 8.41 4.24 4.06
C GLY A 65 8.07 4.62 2.62
N LEU A 66 6.81 4.41 2.20
CA LEU A 66 6.34 4.86 0.89
C LEU A 66 6.40 6.38 0.75
N CYS A 67 5.92 7.13 1.75
CA CYS A 67 5.98 8.59 1.73
C CYS A 67 7.44 9.08 1.56
N MET A 68 8.38 8.50 2.32
CA MET A 68 9.80 8.83 2.20
C MET A 68 10.37 8.47 0.83
N ALA A 69 10.03 7.30 0.28
CA ALA A 69 10.43 6.92 -1.07
C ALA A 69 9.91 7.91 -2.13
N ARG A 70 8.69 8.43 -1.96
CA ARG A 70 8.11 9.44 -2.86
C ARG A 70 8.75 10.81 -2.73
N VAL A 71 9.06 11.25 -1.51
CA VAL A 71 9.84 12.47 -1.28
C VAL A 71 11.20 12.37 -1.98
N THR A 72 11.93 11.27 -1.80
CA THR A 72 13.22 11.04 -2.49
C THR A 72 13.06 11.04 -4.01
N THR A 73 12.01 10.39 -4.53
CA THR A 73 11.70 10.38 -5.98
C THR A 73 11.52 11.79 -6.54
N LEU A 74 10.76 12.63 -5.83
CA LEU A 74 10.44 13.99 -6.28
C LEU A 74 11.65 14.92 -6.15
N ILE A 75 12.49 14.76 -5.12
CA ILE A 75 13.77 15.46 -5.01
C ILE A 75 14.69 15.11 -6.19
N LEU A 76 14.78 13.83 -6.55
CA LEU A 76 15.53 13.41 -7.74
C LEU A 76 14.96 14.01 -9.03
N ARG A 77 13.63 14.18 -9.11
CA ARG A 77 12.99 14.82 -10.26
C ARG A 77 13.26 16.33 -10.34
N ILE A 78 13.25 17.04 -9.20
CA ILE A 78 13.62 18.47 -9.13
C ILE A 78 15.09 18.67 -9.52
N THR A 79 15.98 17.85 -8.96
CA THR A 79 17.42 17.95 -9.27
C THR A 79 17.70 17.62 -10.74
N TRP A 80 16.95 16.68 -11.33
CA TRP A 80 17.04 16.40 -12.77
C TRP A 80 16.55 17.57 -13.63
N ALA A 81 15.50 18.29 -13.21
CA ALA A 81 15.05 19.52 -13.88
C ALA A 81 16.12 20.62 -13.88
N ALA A 82 16.91 20.73 -12.80
CA ALA A 82 18.01 21.70 -12.70
C ALA A 82 19.26 21.28 -13.51
N ALA A 83 19.45 19.98 -13.74
CA ALA A 83 20.60 19.43 -14.46
C ALA A 83 20.16 18.41 -15.55
N PRO A 84 19.43 18.83 -16.60
CA PRO A 84 18.78 17.92 -17.55
C PRO A 84 19.77 17.10 -18.38
N ARG A 85 21.01 17.59 -18.56
CA ARG A 85 22.08 16.87 -19.27
C ARG A 85 22.67 15.70 -18.48
N ASN A 86 22.38 15.59 -17.20
CA ASN A 86 22.91 14.51 -16.36
C ASN A 86 22.05 13.24 -16.48
N VAL A 87 22.44 12.35 -17.39
CA VAL A 87 21.70 11.10 -17.69
C VAL A 87 21.62 10.17 -16.47
N ARG A 88 22.64 10.13 -15.62
CA ARG A 88 22.65 9.29 -14.41
C ARG A 88 21.55 9.69 -13.43
N LEU A 89 21.34 11.00 -13.29
CA LEU A 89 20.31 11.55 -12.42
C LEU A 89 18.91 11.24 -12.95
N GLY A 90 18.70 11.40 -14.26
CA GLY A 90 17.44 11.02 -14.91
C GLY A 90 17.13 9.52 -14.81
N LEU A 91 18.14 8.66 -14.95
CA LEU A 91 18.01 7.22 -14.74
C LEU A 91 17.60 6.90 -13.29
N ALA A 92 18.29 7.50 -12.31
CA ALA A 92 17.98 7.30 -10.89
C ALA A 92 16.54 7.75 -10.57
N ALA A 93 16.11 8.93 -11.04
CA ALA A 93 14.76 9.43 -10.85
C ALA A 93 13.71 8.43 -11.37
N ASN A 94 13.89 7.91 -12.59
CA ASN A 94 12.96 6.94 -13.19
C ASN A 94 12.91 5.60 -12.45
N ILE A 95 14.03 5.13 -11.90
CA ILE A 95 14.07 3.91 -11.08
C ILE A 95 13.21 4.08 -9.81
N PHE A 96 13.39 5.19 -9.10
CA PHE A 96 12.63 5.47 -7.87
C PHE A 96 11.13 5.68 -8.11
N VAL A 97 10.75 6.29 -9.25
CA VAL A 97 9.35 6.44 -9.67
C VAL A 97 8.63 5.07 -9.69
N ASN A 98 9.30 4.04 -10.22
CA ASN A 98 8.70 2.72 -10.36
C ASN A 98 8.68 1.93 -9.04
N CYS A 99 9.62 2.18 -8.14
CA CYS A 99 9.79 1.41 -6.90
C CYS A 99 8.70 1.69 -5.84
N GLY A 100 8.29 2.95 -5.63
CA GLY A 100 7.47 3.32 -4.46
C GLY A 100 6.10 2.61 -4.33
N VAL A 101 5.40 2.39 -5.44
CA VAL A 101 4.01 1.89 -5.45
C VAL A 101 3.85 0.48 -4.89
N VAL A 102 4.90 -0.35 -4.96
CA VAL A 102 4.81 -1.78 -4.63
C VAL A 102 4.49 -2.04 -3.16
N LEU A 103 4.78 -1.07 -2.29
CA LEU A 103 4.42 -1.13 -0.88
C LEU A 103 2.89 -1.06 -0.67
N LEU A 104 2.15 -0.36 -1.55
CA LEU A 104 0.67 -0.36 -1.51
C LEU A 104 0.11 -1.71 -1.94
N TYR A 105 0.71 -2.34 -2.96
CA TYR A 105 0.29 -3.68 -3.40
C TYR A 105 0.47 -4.70 -2.26
N ALA A 106 1.61 -4.63 -1.57
CA ALA A 106 1.84 -5.44 -0.38
C ALA A 106 0.83 -5.15 0.74
N ALA A 107 0.52 -3.88 1.01
CA ALA A 107 -0.46 -3.48 2.03
C ALA A 107 -1.85 -4.08 1.75
N ASN A 108 -2.32 -3.89 0.51
CA ASN A 108 -3.62 -4.39 0.07
C ASN A 108 -3.71 -5.91 0.09
N LEU A 109 -2.61 -6.61 -0.21
CA LEU A 109 -2.56 -8.06 -0.08
C LEU A 109 -2.72 -8.53 1.37
N VAL A 110 -2.04 -7.85 2.33
CA VAL A 110 -2.21 -8.12 3.77
C VAL A 110 -3.66 -7.89 4.19
N PHE A 111 -4.25 -6.77 3.79
CA PHE A 111 -5.63 -6.42 4.14
C PHE A 111 -6.64 -7.40 3.55
N ALA A 112 -6.48 -7.78 2.28
CA ALA A 112 -7.34 -8.75 1.62
C ALA A 112 -7.26 -10.12 2.28
N LEU A 113 -6.05 -10.56 2.65
CA LEU A 113 -5.88 -11.83 3.36
C LEU A 113 -6.56 -11.82 4.74
N ARG A 114 -6.45 -10.71 5.48
CA ARG A 114 -7.14 -10.55 6.77
C ARG A 114 -8.66 -10.60 6.60
N VAL A 115 -9.18 -9.93 5.57
CA VAL A 115 -10.61 -9.94 5.24
C VAL A 115 -11.08 -11.35 4.86
N LEU A 116 -10.33 -12.05 4.02
CA LEU A 116 -10.66 -13.40 3.57
C LEU A 116 -10.63 -14.41 4.71
N ARG A 117 -9.62 -14.35 5.60
CA ARG A 117 -9.54 -15.19 6.81
C ARG A 117 -10.69 -14.96 7.77
N ALA A 118 -11.13 -13.72 7.92
CA ALA A 118 -12.25 -13.37 8.79
C ALA A 118 -13.60 -13.84 8.21
N ARG A 119 -13.80 -13.69 6.90
CA ARG A 119 -15.06 -14.03 6.21
C ARG A 119 -15.23 -15.52 5.92
N GLN A 120 -14.15 -16.15 5.48
CA GLN A 120 -14.12 -17.54 5.00
C GLN A 120 -12.93 -18.27 5.62
N PRO A 121 -12.96 -18.59 6.93
CA PRO A 121 -11.82 -19.23 7.60
C PRO A 121 -11.28 -20.50 6.90
N PRO A 122 -12.11 -21.44 6.41
CA PRO A 122 -11.60 -22.64 5.75
C PRO A 122 -10.72 -22.34 4.53
N LEU A 123 -11.07 -21.32 3.75
CA LEU A 123 -10.31 -20.89 2.57
C LEU A 123 -9.12 -20.01 2.97
N GLY A 124 -9.34 -19.07 3.90
CA GLY A 124 -8.33 -18.13 4.36
C GLY A 124 -7.14 -18.75 5.11
N TRP A 125 -7.35 -19.93 5.71
CA TRP A 125 -6.32 -20.70 6.42
C TRP A 125 -5.78 -21.88 5.62
N HIS A 126 -6.26 -22.10 4.39
CA HIS A 126 -5.78 -23.18 3.54
C HIS A 126 -4.29 -22.97 3.16
N PRO A 127 -3.43 -24.01 3.22
CA PRO A 127 -2.00 -23.89 2.95
C PRO A 127 -1.69 -23.37 1.54
N ALA A 128 -2.53 -23.69 0.55
CA ALA A 128 -2.38 -23.17 -0.81
C ALA A 128 -2.44 -21.63 -0.87
N LEU A 129 -3.29 -21.00 -0.05
CA LEU A 129 -3.39 -19.54 0.01
C LEU A 129 -2.11 -18.92 0.61
N ARG A 130 -1.51 -19.59 1.60
CA ARG A 130 -0.21 -19.18 2.15
C ARG A 130 0.85 -19.21 1.07
N VAL A 131 0.95 -20.29 0.30
CA VAL A 131 1.90 -20.41 -0.83
C VAL A 131 1.65 -19.30 -1.87
N LEU A 132 0.39 -19.08 -2.26
CA LEU A 132 0.02 -18.05 -3.22
C LEU A 132 0.44 -16.64 -2.78
N VAL A 133 0.22 -16.30 -1.51
CA VAL A 133 0.60 -14.99 -0.95
C VAL A 133 2.12 -14.83 -0.92
N TRP A 134 2.86 -15.83 -0.47
CA TRP A 134 4.33 -15.79 -0.50
C TRP A 134 4.89 -15.72 -1.93
N ALA A 135 4.32 -16.49 -2.86
CA ALA A 135 4.65 -16.42 -4.28
C ALA A 135 4.37 -15.02 -4.85
N THR A 136 3.27 -14.38 -4.44
CA THR A 136 2.94 -13.01 -4.86
C THR A 136 3.96 -12.00 -4.33
N TYR A 137 4.39 -12.10 -3.07
CA TYR A 137 5.45 -11.24 -2.54
C TYR A 137 6.78 -11.44 -3.27
N ALA A 138 7.17 -12.70 -3.51
CA ALA A 138 8.36 -13.01 -4.29
C ALA A 138 8.25 -12.44 -5.71
N CYS A 139 7.08 -12.55 -6.34
CA CYS A 139 6.79 -11.99 -7.65
C CYS A 139 6.88 -10.46 -7.68
N ILE A 140 6.36 -9.76 -6.67
CA ILE A 140 6.51 -8.29 -6.54
C ILE A 140 7.99 -7.91 -6.48
N VAL A 141 8.77 -8.56 -5.61
CA VAL A 141 10.21 -8.27 -5.46
C VAL A 141 10.96 -8.58 -6.75
N ALA A 142 10.73 -9.76 -7.36
CA ALA A 142 11.34 -10.15 -8.62
C ALA A 142 11.01 -9.17 -9.75
N SER A 143 9.77 -8.70 -9.82
CA SER A 143 9.35 -7.72 -10.83
C SER A 143 10.05 -6.38 -10.67
N VAL A 144 10.24 -5.90 -9.43
CA VAL A 144 11.00 -4.68 -9.16
C VAL A 144 12.45 -4.84 -9.58
N VAL A 145 13.10 -5.95 -9.19
CA VAL A 145 14.49 -6.23 -9.58
C VAL A 145 14.62 -6.30 -11.10
N MET A 146 13.71 -7.01 -11.77
CA MET A 146 13.70 -7.14 -13.23
C MET A 146 13.49 -5.79 -13.94
N ALA A 147 12.60 -4.93 -13.43
CA ALA A 147 12.42 -3.59 -13.97
C ALA A 147 13.67 -2.71 -13.77
N MET A 148 14.31 -2.79 -12.60
CA MET A 148 15.53 -2.04 -12.30
C MET A 148 16.70 -2.49 -13.18
N THR A 149 16.94 -3.81 -13.29
CA THR A 149 18.02 -4.35 -14.11
C THR A 149 17.78 -4.04 -15.58
N SER A 150 16.55 -4.15 -16.08
CA SER A 150 16.19 -3.75 -17.44
C SER A 150 16.46 -2.26 -17.69
N ALA A 151 16.06 -1.37 -16.77
CA ALA A 151 16.28 0.06 -16.91
C ALA A 151 17.78 0.42 -16.94
N VAL A 152 18.57 -0.17 -16.05
CA VAL A 152 20.02 0.05 -16.00
C VAL A 152 20.68 -0.53 -17.25
N TRP A 153 20.39 -1.79 -17.61
CA TRP A 153 20.99 -2.42 -18.78
C TRP A 153 20.68 -1.62 -20.04
N ASN A 154 19.42 -1.24 -20.26
CA ASN A 154 19.01 -0.44 -21.42
C ASN A 154 19.77 0.91 -21.51
N ALA A 155 20.10 1.53 -20.38
CA ALA A 155 20.86 2.78 -20.35
C ALA A 155 22.35 2.60 -20.70
N TYR A 156 22.93 1.43 -20.47
CA TYR A 156 24.35 1.12 -20.75
C TYR A 156 24.55 0.39 -22.10
N THR A 157 23.46 -0.06 -22.74
CA THR A 157 23.50 -0.68 -24.07
C THR A 157 23.60 0.37 -25.18
N LEU A 158 24.49 0.12 -26.16
CA LEU A 158 24.64 1.00 -27.32
C LEU A 158 23.35 1.07 -28.16
N PRO A 159 23.06 2.21 -28.80
CA PRO A 159 21.88 2.36 -29.65
C PRO A 159 21.75 1.33 -30.78
N GLY A 160 22.87 0.85 -31.32
CA GLY A 160 22.90 -0.11 -32.42
C GLY A 160 22.61 -1.57 -32.02
N ASP A 161 22.62 -1.90 -30.73
CA ASP A 161 22.35 -3.27 -30.27
C ASP A 161 20.85 -3.50 -30.07
N VAL A 162 20.16 -3.74 -31.20
CA VAL A 162 18.70 -3.91 -31.25
C VAL A 162 18.24 -5.09 -30.39
N ARG A 163 19.01 -6.19 -30.35
CA ARG A 163 18.64 -7.41 -29.62
C ARG A 163 18.62 -7.15 -28.11
N ALA A 164 19.65 -6.51 -27.56
CA ALA A 164 19.70 -6.18 -26.14
C ALA A 164 18.58 -5.22 -25.73
N LYS A 165 18.26 -4.21 -26.56
CA LYS A 165 17.15 -3.29 -26.31
C LYS A 165 15.78 -3.98 -26.33
N LEU A 166 15.58 -4.92 -27.26
CA LEU A 166 14.34 -5.70 -27.31
C LEU A 166 14.18 -6.56 -26.06
N LEU A 167 15.24 -7.23 -25.61
CA LEU A 167 15.24 -8.00 -24.36
C LEU A 167 14.89 -7.12 -23.15
N CYS A 168 15.51 -5.95 -23.01
CA CYS A 168 15.20 -5.01 -21.93
C CYS A 168 13.72 -4.61 -21.96
N ARG A 169 13.17 -4.31 -23.13
CA ARG A 169 11.75 -3.99 -23.29
C ARG A 169 10.84 -5.14 -22.85
N THR A 170 11.14 -6.37 -23.27
CA THR A 170 10.38 -7.56 -22.85
C THR A 170 10.43 -7.78 -21.35
N LEU A 171 11.60 -7.58 -20.72
CA LEU A 171 11.74 -7.66 -19.25
C LEU A 171 10.89 -6.61 -18.54
N LEU A 172 10.87 -5.37 -19.03
CA LEU A 172 10.05 -4.30 -18.45
C LEU A 172 8.55 -4.59 -18.62
N GLN A 173 8.15 -5.09 -19.78
CA GLN A 173 6.77 -5.53 -20.04
C GLN A 173 6.34 -6.64 -19.09
N ALA A 174 7.18 -7.68 -18.93
CA ALA A 174 6.93 -8.77 -17.99
C ALA A 174 6.85 -8.28 -16.54
N ALA A 175 7.72 -7.35 -16.13
CA ALA A 175 7.70 -6.80 -14.76
C ALA A 175 6.41 -6.03 -14.50
N SER A 176 5.99 -5.21 -15.47
CA SER A 176 4.77 -4.42 -15.35
C SER A 176 3.51 -5.29 -15.32
N THR A 177 3.45 -6.38 -16.08
CA THR A 177 2.31 -7.30 -16.08
C THR A 177 2.24 -8.12 -14.80
N MET A 178 3.37 -8.60 -14.29
CA MET A 178 3.43 -9.28 -13.00
C MET A 178 2.95 -8.38 -11.85
N LEU A 179 3.37 -7.10 -11.84
CA LEU A 179 2.87 -6.12 -10.87
C LEU A 179 1.38 -5.81 -11.04
N LEU A 180 0.87 -5.79 -12.28
CA LEU A 180 -0.57 -5.65 -12.55
C LEU A 180 -1.38 -6.82 -11.97
N VAL A 181 -0.92 -8.05 -12.19
CA VAL A 181 -1.55 -9.24 -11.61
C VAL A 181 -1.51 -9.19 -10.09
N ALA A 182 -0.38 -8.80 -9.49
CA ALA A 182 -0.26 -8.64 -8.05
C ALA A 182 -1.19 -7.56 -7.49
N ALA A 183 -1.39 -6.45 -8.21
CA ALA A 183 -2.32 -5.38 -7.81
C ALA A 183 -3.80 -5.79 -7.95
N ALA A 184 -4.14 -6.72 -8.85
CA ALA A 184 -5.48 -7.25 -9.02
C ALA A 184 -5.86 -8.32 -7.97
N LEU A 185 -4.87 -9.03 -7.42
CA LEU A 185 -5.10 -10.16 -6.50
C LEU A 185 -5.91 -9.81 -5.23
N PRO A 186 -5.69 -8.66 -4.56
CA PRO A 186 -6.53 -8.23 -3.45
C PRO A 186 -8.02 -8.11 -3.79
N LEU A 187 -8.36 -7.68 -5.02
CA LEU A 187 -9.74 -7.59 -5.49
C LEU A 187 -10.34 -8.98 -5.71
N LEU A 188 -9.55 -9.93 -6.23
CA LEU A 188 -10.00 -11.32 -6.36
C LEU A 188 -10.31 -11.94 -4.99
N PHE A 189 -9.45 -11.74 -4.00
CA PHE A 189 -9.70 -12.21 -2.63
C PHE A 189 -10.92 -11.53 -2.01
N LEU A 190 -11.12 -10.24 -2.27
CA LEU A 190 -12.30 -9.53 -1.82
C LEU A 190 -13.57 -10.08 -2.48
N ALA A 191 -13.55 -10.32 -3.79
CA ALA A 191 -14.66 -10.91 -4.54
C ALA A 191 -15.01 -12.30 -4.01
N LEU A 192 -14.01 -13.15 -3.75
CA LEU A 192 -14.20 -14.45 -3.10
C LEU A 192 -14.83 -14.30 -1.71
N ALA A 193 -14.43 -13.30 -0.93
CA ALA A 193 -14.97 -13.05 0.40
C ALA A 193 -16.42 -12.50 0.40
N THR A 194 -16.89 -11.92 -0.71
CA THR A 194 -18.24 -11.35 -0.83
C THR A 194 -19.22 -12.25 -1.58
N LEU A 195 -18.75 -13.00 -2.58
CA LEU A 195 -19.59 -13.86 -3.42
C LEU A 195 -19.86 -15.22 -2.77
N LEU A 196 -18.96 -15.73 -1.92
CA LEU A 196 -19.23 -16.97 -1.20
C LEU A 196 -20.30 -16.76 -0.11
N PRO A 197 -21.18 -17.76 0.11
CA PRO A 197 -22.19 -17.70 1.16
C PRO A 197 -21.58 -17.39 2.52
N ARG A 198 -22.28 -16.57 3.29
CA ARG A 198 -21.88 -16.21 4.66
C ARG A 198 -21.78 -17.48 5.50
N ARG A 199 -20.62 -17.72 6.11
CA ARG A 199 -20.39 -18.87 6.98
C ARG A 199 -20.70 -18.52 8.44
N TYR A 200 -21.16 -19.49 9.21
CA TYR A 200 -21.44 -19.34 10.64
C TYR A 200 -20.19 -18.95 11.46
N ASN A 201 -19.01 -19.36 10.99
CA ASN A 201 -17.73 -19.09 11.65
C ASN A 201 -17.09 -17.75 11.24
N GLU A 202 -17.87 -16.76 10.77
CA GLU A 202 -17.33 -15.44 10.44
C GLU A 202 -16.76 -14.77 11.69
N GLU A 203 -15.52 -14.28 11.57
CA GLU A 203 -14.83 -13.57 12.64
C GLU A 203 -14.82 -12.07 12.37
N SER A 204 -14.81 -11.29 13.45
CA SER A 204 -14.57 -9.85 13.38
C SER A 204 -13.23 -9.54 14.05
N PHE A 205 -12.40 -8.75 13.39
CA PHE A 205 -11.10 -8.28 13.90
C PHE A 205 -11.01 -6.76 13.86
N GLY A 206 -10.07 -6.19 14.62
CA GLY A 206 -9.88 -4.74 14.72
C GLY A 206 -11.16 -3.98 15.08
N ARG A 207 -11.17 -2.67 14.78
CA ARG A 207 -12.31 -1.78 15.04
C ARG A 207 -13.19 -1.56 13.81
N GLY A 208 -14.46 -1.22 14.05
CA GLY A 208 -15.43 -0.85 13.02
C GLY A 208 -16.03 -2.02 12.26
N SER A 209 -17.07 -1.72 11.45
CA SER A 209 -17.83 -2.71 10.70
C SER A 209 -16.97 -3.42 9.65
N MET A 210 -17.29 -4.68 9.37
CA MET A 210 -16.61 -5.47 8.33
C MET A 210 -16.82 -4.87 6.93
N LEU A 211 -18.00 -4.29 6.69
CA LEU A 211 -18.32 -3.58 5.44
C LEU A 211 -17.38 -2.39 5.21
N ALA A 212 -17.15 -1.56 6.24
CA ALA A 212 -16.25 -0.42 6.09
C ALA A 212 -14.80 -0.85 5.78
N LYS A 213 -14.33 -1.96 6.36
CA LYS A 213 -13.02 -2.53 6.03
C LYS A 213 -12.95 -2.96 4.56
N MET A 214 -13.98 -3.65 4.09
CA MET A 214 -14.06 -4.08 2.69
C MET A 214 -14.12 -2.89 1.72
N LEU A 215 -14.87 -1.84 2.04
CA LEU A 215 -14.93 -0.64 1.20
C LEU A 215 -13.56 0.06 1.11
N VAL A 216 -12.87 0.23 2.25
CA VAL A 216 -11.51 0.81 2.26
C VAL A 216 -10.56 -0.03 1.41
N LEU A 217 -10.60 -1.36 1.58
CA LEU A 217 -9.79 -2.29 0.77
C LEU A 217 -10.14 -2.22 -0.72
N ALA A 218 -11.44 -2.20 -1.07
CA ALA A 218 -11.89 -2.13 -2.45
C ALA A 218 -11.40 -0.85 -3.13
N LEU A 219 -11.61 0.30 -2.50
CA LEU A 219 -11.19 1.59 -3.04
C LEU A 219 -9.67 1.66 -3.21
N SER A 220 -8.92 1.27 -2.19
CA SER A 220 -7.45 1.21 -2.23
C SER A 220 -6.94 0.26 -3.33
N ALA A 221 -7.51 -0.94 -3.43
CA ALA A 221 -7.10 -1.92 -4.43
C ALA A 221 -7.48 -1.49 -5.86
N LEU A 222 -8.61 -0.79 -6.05
CA LEU A 222 -8.98 -0.18 -7.34
C LEU A 222 -8.02 0.94 -7.75
N LEU A 223 -7.60 1.80 -6.81
CA LEU A 223 -6.57 2.82 -7.06
C LEU A 223 -5.24 2.16 -7.47
N CYS A 224 -4.80 1.14 -6.73
CA CYS A 224 -3.62 0.35 -7.07
C CYS A 224 -3.73 -0.30 -8.45
N LEU A 225 -4.89 -0.86 -8.80
CA LEU A 225 -5.13 -1.48 -10.09
C LEU A 225 -5.06 -0.44 -11.22
N ALA A 226 -5.61 0.76 -11.02
CA ALA A 226 -5.53 1.85 -12.00
C ALA A 226 -4.07 2.28 -12.23
N ILE A 227 -3.27 2.42 -11.16
CA ILE A 227 -1.84 2.76 -11.26
C ILE A 227 -1.06 1.67 -12.00
N ALA A 228 -1.25 0.41 -11.60
CA ALA A 228 -0.58 -0.72 -12.23
C ALA A 228 -1.00 -0.89 -13.69
N GLY A 229 -2.30 -0.68 -13.99
CA GLY A 229 -2.87 -0.76 -15.32
C GLY A 229 -2.28 0.31 -16.24
N PHE A 230 -2.16 1.55 -15.77
CA PHE A 230 -1.50 2.62 -16.52
C PHE A 230 -0.02 2.30 -16.81
N LYS A 231 0.73 1.80 -15.81
CA LYS A 231 2.13 1.39 -15.99
C LYS A 231 2.29 0.23 -16.97
N ALA A 232 1.43 -0.78 -16.89
CA ALA A 232 1.44 -1.90 -17.82
C ALA A 232 1.06 -1.45 -19.24
N ALA A 233 -0.01 -0.68 -19.39
CA ALA A 233 -0.45 -0.17 -20.70
C ALA A 233 0.65 0.64 -21.39
N THR A 234 1.36 1.50 -20.65
CA THR A 234 2.45 2.31 -21.19
C THR A 234 3.71 1.50 -21.51
N ALA A 235 4.01 0.44 -20.75
CA ALA A 235 5.10 -0.49 -21.07
C ALA A 235 4.82 -1.33 -22.32
N TRP A 236 3.56 -1.70 -22.56
CA TRP A 236 3.14 -2.45 -23.75
C TRP A 236 2.93 -1.57 -24.98
N ALA A 237 2.72 -0.27 -24.80
CA ALA A 237 2.59 0.66 -25.90
C ALA A 237 3.84 0.68 -26.79
N PRO A 238 3.70 1.01 -28.10
CA PRO A 238 4.84 1.18 -28.99
C PRO A 238 5.83 2.22 -28.47
N ALA A 239 7.12 1.87 -28.44
CA ALA A 239 8.18 2.80 -28.08
C ALA A 239 8.18 3.99 -29.06
N ARG A 240 8.01 5.20 -28.54
CA ARG A 240 8.00 6.43 -29.35
C ARG A 240 9.28 7.22 -29.18
N PRO A 241 9.79 7.88 -30.22
CA PRO A 241 10.96 8.74 -30.12
C PRO A 241 10.65 9.98 -29.26
N ILE A 242 11.68 10.58 -28.66
CA ILE A 242 11.55 11.81 -27.86
C ILE A 242 10.95 12.97 -28.67
N SER A 243 11.19 13.01 -29.98
CA SER A 243 10.65 14.03 -30.89
C SER A 243 9.14 13.91 -31.15
N ALA A 244 8.54 12.74 -30.90
CA ALA A 244 7.11 12.50 -31.15
C ALA A 244 6.47 11.73 -29.98
N PRO A 245 6.40 12.33 -28.78
CA PRO A 245 5.79 11.70 -27.60
C PRO A 245 4.27 11.55 -27.79
N ALA A 246 3.69 10.50 -27.18
CA ALA A 246 2.24 10.36 -27.07
C ALA A 246 1.70 11.20 -25.89
N TRP A 247 0.38 11.36 -25.82
CA TRP A 247 -0.30 12.10 -24.75
C TRP A 247 0.09 11.60 -23.35
N TYR A 248 0.24 10.29 -23.16
CA TYR A 248 0.58 9.68 -21.86
C TYR A 248 2.04 9.90 -21.42
N HIS A 249 2.92 10.39 -22.31
CA HIS A 249 4.28 10.77 -21.94
C HIS A 249 4.36 12.19 -21.36
N SER A 250 3.30 12.98 -21.47
CA SER A 250 3.30 14.35 -20.94
C SER A 250 3.37 14.39 -19.40
N PRO A 251 3.75 15.53 -18.79
CA PRO A 251 3.84 15.65 -17.33
C PRO A 251 2.51 15.43 -16.60
N ALA A 252 1.38 15.84 -17.19
CA ALA A 252 0.07 15.74 -16.55
C ALA A 252 -0.34 14.29 -16.18
N PRO A 253 -0.39 13.31 -17.11
CA PRO A 253 -0.68 11.92 -16.78
C PRO A 253 0.38 11.30 -15.88
N PHE A 254 1.64 11.71 -16.01
CA PHE A 254 2.70 11.28 -15.10
C PHE A 254 2.37 11.64 -13.64
N TYR A 255 2.10 12.91 -13.34
CA TYR A 255 1.77 13.32 -11.97
C TYR A 255 0.44 12.72 -11.49
N LEU A 256 -0.58 12.67 -12.36
CA LEU A 256 -1.89 12.11 -12.02
C LEU A 256 -1.79 10.63 -11.61
N PHE A 257 -1.27 9.78 -12.49
CA PHE A 257 -1.30 8.33 -12.26
C PHE A 257 -0.21 7.85 -11.30
N LEU A 258 0.95 8.51 -11.25
CA LEU A 258 2.08 8.00 -10.45
C LEU A 258 2.23 8.69 -9.09
N PHE A 259 1.57 9.83 -8.87
CA PHE A 259 1.67 10.56 -7.60
C PHE A 259 0.30 10.91 -7.01
N THR A 260 -0.63 11.47 -7.79
CA THR A 260 -1.94 11.86 -7.27
C THR A 260 -2.73 10.65 -6.79
N LEU A 261 -2.84 9.58 -7.59
CA LEU A 261 -3.56 8.38 -7.18
C LEU A 261 -2.94 7.72 -5.94
N GLU A 262 -1.61 7.70 -5.84
CA GLU A 262 -0.91 7.18 -4.66
C GLU A 262 -1.12 8.06 -3.43
N LEU A 263 -1.14 9.38 -3.61
CA LEU A 263 -1.44 10.32 -2.53
C LEU A 263 -2.88 10.15 -2.03
N VAL A 264 -3.84 9.99 -2.93
CA VAL A 264 -5.24 9.71 -2.59
C VAL A 264 -5.34 8.39 -1.84
N ASP A 265 -4.66 7.34 -2.31
CA ASP A 265 -4.66 6.04 -1.64
C ASP A 265 -4.04 6.10 -0.23
N LEU A 266 -2.87 6.72 -0.09
CA LEU A 266 -2.26 6.95 1.22
C LEU A 266 -3.15 7.76 2.16
N THR A 267 -3.82 8.79 1.65
CA THR A 267 -4.74 9.60 2.43
C THR A 267 -5.94 8.75 2.87
N LEU A 268 -6.51 7.95 1.98
CA LEU A 268 -7.59 7.00 2.28
C LEU A 268 -7.18 6.01 3.39
N LEU A 269 -6.01 5.38 3.26
CA LEU A 269 -5.52 4.40 4.24
C LEU A 269 -5.22 5.07 5.59
N THR A 270 -4.60 6.25 5.58
CA THR A 270 -4.25 6.99 6.82
C THR A 270 -5.51 7.51 7.52
N ALA A 271 -6.40 8.18 6.79
CA ALA A 271 -7.63 8.78 7.32
C ALA A 271 -8.63 7.72 7.79
N SER A 272 -8.71 6.58 7.11
CA SER A 272 -9.57 5.47 7.55
C SER A 272 -9.06 4.77 8.81
N ARG A 273 -7.91 5.16 9.37
CA ARG A 273 -7.29 4.53 10.55
C ARG A 273 -7.15 3.03 10.36
N VAL A 274 -6.53 2.64 9.23
CA VAL A 274 -6.25 1.22 8.93
C VAL A 274 -5.50 0.53 10.06
N ASP A 275 -4.70 1.28 10.81
CA ASP A 275 -4.02 0.81 12.01
C ASP A 275 -4.98 0.17 13.01
N GLN A 276 -6.13 0.81 13.28
CA GLN A 276 -7.13 0.28 14.20
C GLN A 276 -8.10 -0.69 13.53
N ARG A 277 -8.50 -0.39 12.28
CA ARG A 277 -9.50 -1.19 11.56
C ARG A 277 -8.97 -2.57 11.23
N PHE A 278 -7.72 -2.67 10.77
CA PHE A 278 -7.17 -3.94 10.31
C PHE A 278 -6.31 -4.63 11.36
N TYR A 279 -6.28 -4.16 12.61
CA TYR A 279 -5.47 -4.78 13.66
C TYR A 279 -5.87 -6.24 13.92
N VAL A 280 -4.85 -7.10 14.01
CA VAL A 280 -4.95 -8.50 14.41
C VAL A 280 -3.87 -8.74 15.47
N PRO A 281 -4.22 -9.31 16.65
CA PRO A 281 -3.24 -9.60 17.69
C PRO A 281 -2.11 -10.52 17.21
N ASP A 282 -0.92 -10.35 17.78
CA ASP A 282 0.23 -11.22 17.51
C ASP A 282 -0.10 -12.66 17.93
N GLY A 283 0.33 -13.65 17.13
CA GLY A 283 0.12 -15.06 17.45
C GLY A 283 -1.21 -15.66 16.99
N SER A 284 -1.98 -14.97 16.15
CA SER A 284 -3.14 -15.58 15.48
C SER A 284 -2.68 -16.52 14.35
N TRP A 285 -2.68 -17.83 14.62
CA TRP A 285 -2.19 -18.87 13.69
C TRP A 285 -3.29 -19.81 13.20
N ASN A 286 -4.45 -19.83 13.86
CA ASN A 286 -5.53 -20.74 13.57
C ASN A 286 -6.90 -20.03 13.42
N PRO A 287 -7.87 -20.68 12.76
CA PRO A 287 -9.27 -20.25 12.81
C PRO A 287 -9.74 -20.06 14.25
N GLY A 288 -10.44 -18.95 14.53
CA GLY A 288 -10.95 -18.57 15.84
C GLY A 288 -10.08 -17.54 16.58
N ASP A 289 -8.80 -17.43 16.23
CA ASP A 289 -7.85 -16.58 16.97
C ASP A 289 -8.14 -15.08 16.82
N TYR A 290 -8.75 -14.63 15.72
CA TYR A 290 -9.03 -13.19 15.52
C TYR A 290 -10.07 -12.66 16.52
N SER A 291 -10.98 -13.54 16.95
CA SER A 291 -12.02 -13.20 17.92
C SER A 291 -11.66 -13.54 19.38
N ARG A 292 -10.57 -14.27 19.62
CA ARG A 292 -10.22 -14.84 20.93
C ARG A 292 -9.99 -13.77 22.01
N ASP A 293 -9.16 -12.77 21.73
CA ASP A 293 -8.90 -11.68 22.68
C ASP A 293 -10.16 -10.86 23.00
N ARG A 294 -11.03 -10.63 22.01
CA ARG A 294 -12.28 -9.89 22.25
C ARG A 294 -13.26 -10.69 23.10
N ARG A 295 -13.35 -12.01 22.91
CA ARG A 295 -14.18 -12.87 23.78
C ARG A 295 -13.66 -12.86 25.21
N LEU A 296 -12.33 -12.89 25.41
CA LEU A 296 -11.71 -12.82 26.74
C LEU A 296 -11.96 -11.45 27.40
N SER A 297 -11.85 -10.34 26.68
CA SER A 297 -12.17 -9.01 27.23
C SER A 297 -13.65 -8.86 27.57
N ASP A 298 -14.54 -9.32 26.70
CA ASP A 298 -16.00 -9.24 26.92
C ASP A 298 -16.44 -10.10 28.10
N THR A 299 -15.83 -11.28 28.28
CA THR A 299 -16.11 -12.13 29.44
C THR A 299 -15.55 -11.56 30.73
N SER A 300 -14.36 -10.95 30.72
CA SER A 300 -13.80 -10.26 31.89
C SER A 300 -14.67 -9.08 32.30
N SER A 301 -15.08 -8.24 31.34
CA SER A 301 -15.91 -7.07 31.60
C SER A 301 -17.31 -7.46 32.11
N LYS A 302 -17.93 -8.51 31.55
CA LYS A 302 -19.19 -9.07 32.09
C LYS A 302 -19.04 -9.58 33.53
N ARG A 303 -17.91 -10.22 33.86
CA ARG A 303 -17.62 -10.67 35.22
C ARG A 303 -17.45 -9.50 36.19
N GLU A 304 -16.75 -8.44 35.79
CA GLU A 304 -16.62 -7.22 36.61
C GLU A 304 -17.97 -6.55 36.85
N VAL A 305 -18.78 -6.37 35.81
CA VAL A 305 -20.13 -5.78 35.94
C VAL A 305 -21.02 -6.64 36.84
N ALA A 306 -20.97 -7.96 36.71
CA ALA A 306 -21.71 -8.88 37.59
C ALA A 306 -21.22 -8.82 39.04
N ALA A 307 -19.91 -8.66 39.27
CA ALA A 307 -19.34 -8.51 40.61
C ALA A 307 -19.73 -7.17 41.27
N VAL A 308 -19.78 -6.08 40.50
CA VAL A 308 -20.24 -4.76 40.98
C VAL A 308 -21.74 -4.78 41.29
N GLY A 309 -22.54 -5.43 40.44
CA GLY A 309 -23.98 -5.61 40.69
C GLY A 309 -24.26 -6.36 41.99
N ARG A 310 -23.53 -7.47 42.22
CA ARG A 310 -23.70 -8.29 43.42
C ARG A 310 -23.35 -7.56 44.73
N ARG A 311 -22.28 -6.75 44.75
CA ARG A 311 -21.94 -5.89 45.91
C ARG A 311 -23.02 -4.86 46.22
N ARG A 312 -23.63 -4.28 45.18
CA ARG A 312 -24.68 -3.27 45.34
C ARG A 312 -25.97 -3.85 45.92
N ASP A 313 -26.27 -5.12 45.61
CA ASP A 313 -27.40 -5.82 46.19
C ASP A 313 -27.13 -6.24 47.65
N GLU A 314 -25.89 -6.63 47.98
CA GLU A 314 -25.47 -6.90 49.36
C GLU A 314 -25.54 -5.65 50.25
N ASP A 315 -25.11 -4.48 49.76
CA ASP A 315 -25.23 -3.20 50.50
C ASP A 315 -26.70 -2.79 50.74
N LYS A 316 -27.62 -3.14 49.82
CA LYS A 316 -29.06 -2.90 50.00
C LYS A 316 -29.71 -3.86 51.01
N MET A 317 -29.22 -5.10 51.09
CA MET A 317 -29.73 -6.12 52.01
C MET A 317 -29.16 -5.94 53.44
N GLY A 318 -27.97 -5.34 53.55
CA GLY A 318 -27.28 -5.06 54.82
C GLY A 318 -27.71 -3.77 55.53
N SER A 319 -28.53 -2.91 54.91
CA SER A 319 -29.10 -1.74 55.59
C SER A 319 -30.20 -2.19 56.55
N PRO A 320 -30.04 -2.06 57.88
CA PRO A 320 -31.11 -2.36 58.82
C PRO A 320 -32.29 -1.44 58.52
N ARG A 321 -33.48 -2.01 58.29
CA ARG A 321 -34.71 -1.23 58.35
C ARG A 321 -34.86 -0.76 59.79
N GLU A 322 -34.76 0.54 60.03
CA GLU A 322 -35.09 1.11 61.34
C GLU A 322 -36.52 0.70 61.71
N PRO A 323 -36.73 0.01 62.84
CA PRO A 323 -38.07 -0.33 63.29
C PRO A 323 -38.67 0.85 64.06
N GLY A 324 -39.80 1.34 63.55
CA GLY A 324 -40.83 1.98 64.36
C GLY A 324 -40.59 3.46 64.70
N GLN A 325 -41.27 4.33 63.95
CA GLN A 325 -41.89 5.52 64.54
C GLN A 325 -43.38 5.45 64.26
N ASP A 326 -44.05 4.55 64.97
CA ASP A 326 -45.39 4.82 65.47
C ASP A 326 -45.20 5.56 66.81
N VAL A 327 -45.87 6.70 66.98
CA VAL A 327 -46.53 7.20 68.21
C VAL A 327 -46.69 8.73 68.12
N LEU A 328 -47.98 9.12 68.11
CA LEU A 328 -48.64 10.41 68.40
C LEU A 328 -48.55 11.54 67.36
#